data_AF-A0A0G0BSG9-F1
#
_entry.id   AF-A0A0G0BSG9-F1
#
_cell.length_a   1.000
_cell.length_b   1.000
_cell.length_c   1.000
_cell.angle_alpha   90.00
_cell.angle_beta   90.00
_cell.angle_gamma   90.00
#
_symmetry.space_group_name_H-M   'P 1'
#
loop_
_entity.id
_entity.type
_entity.pdbx_description
1 polymer ?
#
loop_
_entity_poly.entity_id
_entity_poly.type
_entity_poly.pdbx_seq_one_letter_code
_entity_poly.pdbx_strand_id
1 'polypeptide(L)'
;MYFVYILQSSIDKSFYIGYTGNVDNRLYEHNFGKTGYTSLKRPWKLIYKEEYFTRGEAVKREKYLKRLKNKRYLESLILKNSAA
;
A
#
# COMPACT_ATOMS: atom_id res chain seq x y z
N MET A 1 -0.05 16.67 -3.09
CA MET A 1 -0.22 15.67 -2.03
C MET A 1 0.15 14.31 -2.59
N TYR A 2 0.81 13.47 -1.79
CA TYR A 2 1.20 12.11 -2.13
C TYR A 2 0.74 11.18 -1.02
N PHE A 3 0.51 9.92 -1.37
CA PHE A 3 0.05 8.91 -0.44
C PHE A 3 0.99 7.73 -0.47
N VAL A 4 1.33 7.20 0.70
CA VAL A 4 1.90 5.86 0.85
C VAL A 4 0.77 4.94 1.26
N TYR A 5 0.63 3.80 0.60
CA TYR A 5 -0.46 2.89 0.83
C TYR A 5 0.02 1.45 0.99
N ILE A 6 -0.78 0.65 1.70
CA ILE A 6 -0.64 -0.79 1.78
C ILE A 6 -1.91 -1.43 1.24
N LEU A 7 -1.75 -2.32 0.28
CA LEU A 7 -2.81 -3.19 -0.22
C LEU A 7 -2.62 -4.60 0.34
N GLN A 8 -3.73 -5.27 0.60
CA GLN A 8 -3.75 -6.70 0.91
C GLN A 8 -4.39 -7.47 -0.23
N SER A 9 -3.70 -8.51 -0.70
CA SER A 9 -4.28 -9.50 -1.60
C SER A 9 -5.31 -10.33 -0.86
N SER A 10 -6.49 -10.49 -1.44
CA SER A 10 -7.53 -11.32 -0.85
C SER A 10 -7.23 -12.82 -0.97
N ILE A 11 -6.37 -13.22 -1.91
CA ILE A 11 -6.01 -14.62 -2.19
C ILE A 11 -5.03 -15.15 -1.14
N ASP A 12 -3.86 -14.53 -1.04
CA ASP A 12 -2.72 -15.05 -0.28
C ASP A 12 -2.36 -14.19 0.93
N LYS A 13 -3.16 -13.16 1.22
CA LYS A 13 -2.94 -12.18 2.30
C LYS A 13 -1.61 -11.43 2.20
N SER A 14 -0.96 -11.47 1.02
CA SER A 14 0.27 -10.73 0.80
C SER A 14 0.03 -9.23 0.84
N PHE A 15 1.05 -8.50 1.26
CA PHE A 15 1.04 -7.05 1.31
C PHE A 15 1.78 -6.47 0.11
N TYR A 16 1.19 -5.44 -0.49
CA TYR A 16 1.84 -4.59 -1.48
C TYR A 16 1.97 -3.18 -0.93
N ILE A 17 3.17 -2.62 -1.00
CA ILE A 17 3.48 -1.28 -0.50
C ILE A 17 3.87 -0.42 -1.68
N GLY A 18 3.22 0.73 -1.82
CA GLY A 18 3.51 1.68 -2.88
C GLY A 18 3.19 3.11 -2.48
N TYR A 19 3.48 4.03 -3.39
CA TYR A 19 3.05 5.42 -3.26
C TYR A 19 2.43 5.93 -4.56
N THR A 20 1.58 6.95 -4.47
CA THR A 20 0.86 7.54 -5.61
C THR A 20 0.30 8.91 -5.24
N GLY A 21 -0.06 9.73 -6.23
CA GLY A 21 -0.86 10.95 -6.00
C GLY A 21 -2.36 10.66 -5.90
N ASN A 22 -2.82 9.50 -6.39
CA ASN A 22 -4.22 9.07 -6.34
C ASN A 22 -4.30 7.57 -6.05
N VAL A 23 -4.77 7.21 -4.85
CA VAL A 23 -4.82 5.83 -4.36
C VAL A 23 -5.94 5.03 -5.01
N ASP A 24 -7.10 5.65 -5.23
CA ASP A 24 -8.28 4.98 -5.78
C ASP A 24 -8.04 4.54 -7.23
N ASN A 25 -7.49 5.43 -8.06
CA ASN A 25 -7.12 5.09 -9.43
C ASN A 25 -6.06 3.97 -9.46
N ARG A 26 -5.08 4.02 -8.55
CA ARG A 26 -4.03 2.99 -8.49
C ARG A 26 -4.58 1.63 -8.04
N LEU A 27 -5.51 1.61 -7.09
CA LEU A 27 -6.20 0.40 -6.66
C LEU A 27 -7.00 -0.21 -7.82
N TYR A 28 -7.72 0.63 -8.56
CA TYR A 28 -8.42 0.21 -9.77
C TYR A 28 -7.46 -0.41 -10.79
N GLU A 29 -6.34 0.25 -11.12
CA GLU A 29 -5.33 -0.28 -12.05
C GLU A 29 -4.78 -1.64 -11.63
N HIS A 30 -4.46 -1.81 -10.34
CA HIS A 30 -3.97 -3.07 -9.80
C HIS A 30 -5.02 -4.19 -9.89
N ASN A 31 -6.29 -3.88 -9.63
CA ASN A 31 -7.41 -4.83 -9.75
C ASN A 31 -7.81 -5.09 -11.21
N PHE A 32 -7.55 -4.15 -12.11
CA PHE A 32 -7.72 -4.37 -13.55
C PHE A 32 -6.61 -5.25 -14.15
N GLY A 33 -5.53 -5.50 -13.39
CA GLY A 33 -4.46 -6.42 -13.79
C GLY A 33 -3.46 -5.80 -14.76
N LYS A 34 -3.39 -4.47 -14.82
CA LYS A 34 -2.46 -3.75 -15.72
C LYS A 34 -0.98 -3.88 -15.33
N THR A 35 -0.68 -4.45 -14.16
CA THR A 35 0.67 -4.50 -13.57
C THR A 35 1.04 -5.92 -13.13
N GLY A 36 2.14 -6.46 -13.67
CA GLY A 36 2.50 -7.89 -13.65
C GLY A 36 2.41 -8.61 -12.29
N TYR A 37 3.18 -8.20 -11.28
CA TYR A 37 3.15 -8.88 -9.97
C TYR A 37 1.76 -8.84 -9.31
N THR A 38 1.11 -7.67 -9.41
CA THR A 38 -0.19 -7.44 -8.77
C THR A 38 -1.34 -8.12 -9.51
N SER A 39 -1.23 -8.37 -10.82
CA SER A 39 -2.31 -9.00 -11.58
C SER A 39 -2.57 -10.44 -11.16
N LEU A 40 -1.56 -11.14 -10.65
CA LEU A 40 -1.61 -12.52 -10.17
C LEU A 40 -2.26 -12.68 -8.79
N LYS A 41 -2.45 -11.59 -8.05
CA LYS A 41 -2.85 -11.61 -6.63
C LYS A 41 -4.06 -10.73 -6.33
N ARG A 42 -4.86 -10.48 -7.36
CA ARG A 42 -6.14 -9.78 -7.24
C ARG A 42 -7.18 -10.69 -6.60
N PRO A 43 -8.23 -10.15 -5.94
CA PRO A 43 -8.48 -8.73 -5.74
C PRO A 43 -7.66 -8.16 -4.56
N TRP A 44 -7.12 -6.98 -4.79
CA TRP A 44 -6.46 -6.14 -3.79
C TRP A 44 -7.47 -5.29 -3.05
N LYS A 45 -7.26 -5.14 -1.75
CA LYS A 45 -8.01 -4.24 -0.87
C LYS A 45 -7.05 -3.22 -0.27
N LEU A 46 -7.44 -1.95 -0.29
CA LEU A 46 -6.73 -0.91 0.45
C LEU A 46 -6.99 -1.13 1.95
N ILE A 47 -5.92 -1.37 2.69
CA ILE A 47 -5.98 -1.62 4.15
C ILE A 47 -5.31 -0.50 4.96
N TYR A 48 -4.55 0.37 4.28
CA TYR A 48 -3.81 1.44 4.93
C TYR A 48 -3.42 2.52 3.92
N LYS A 49 -3.48 3.79 4.33
CA LYS A 49 -2.87 4.92 3.61
C LYS A 49 -2.39 6.00 4.59
N GLU A 50 -1.29 6.65 4.24
CA GLU A 50 -0.72 7.84 4.92
C GLU A 50 -0.53 8.95 3.89
N GLU A 51 -0.79 10.20 4.29
CA GLU A 51 -0.64 11.39 3.44
C GLU A 51 0.70 12.09 3.67
N TYR A 52 1.26 12.64 2.60
CA TYR A 52 2.52 13.37 2.58
C TYR A 52 2.43 14.59 1.68
N PHE A 53 3.05 15.69 2.08
CA PHE A 53 3.03 16.93 1.29
C PHE A 53 3.93 16.82 0.06
N THR A 54 5.09 16.20 0.20
CA THR A 54 6.08 16.08 -0.88
C THR A 54 6.25 14.64 -1.37
N ARG A 55 6.65 14.52 -2.64
CA ARG A 55 7.03 13.22 -3.22
C ARG A 55 8.20 12.60 -2.47
N GLY A 56 9.15 13.43 -2.04
CA GLY A 56 10.36 12.98 -1.35
C GLY A 56 10.04 12.28 -0.03
N GLU A 57 9.12 12.81 0.76
CA GLU A 57 8.69 12.20 2.02
C GLU A 57 7.97 10.87 1.78
N ALA A 58 7.02 10.83 0.82
CA ALA A 58 6.31 9.61 0.46
C ALA A 58 7.28 8.50 0.00
N VAL A 59 8.27 8.83 -0.83
CA VAL A 59 9.30 7.88 -1.29
C VAL A 59 10.18 7.41 -0.14
N LYS A 60 10.60 8.29 0.77
CA LYS A 60 11.39 7.91 1.95
C LYS A 60 10.62 6.94 2.84
N ARG A 61 9.33 7.21 3.07
CA ARG A 61 8.47 6.33 3.86
C ARG A 61 8.25 4.98 3.18
N GLU A 62 7.92 4.97 1.89
CA GLU A 62 7.72 3.73 1.13
C GLU A 62 8.95 2.83 1.18
N LYS A 63 10.14 3.40 0.96
CA LYS A 63 11.43 2.69 1.11
C LYS A 63 11.65 2.16 2.51
N TYR A 64 11.35 2.96 3.54
CA TYR A 64 11.47 2.54 4.94
C TYR A 64 10.58 1.33 5.24
N LEU A 65 9.31 1.37 4.84
CA LEU A 65 8.35 0.28 5.04
C LEU A 65 8.78 -1.00 4.29
N LYS A 66 9.26 -0.87 3.04
CA LYS A 66 9.80 -2.00 2.27
C LYS A 66 11.06 -2.59 2.89
N ARG A 67 11.95 -1.75 3.45
CA ARG A 67 13.22 -2.18 4.06
C ARG A 67 13.01 -2.92 5.38
N LEU A 68 12.04 -2.50 6.18
CA LEU A 68 11.76 -3.14 7.47
C LEU A 68 11.51 -4.64 7.35
N LYS A 69 10.90 -5.10 6.25
CA LYS A 69 10.48 -6.50 6.03
C LYS A 69 9.78 -7.12 7.25
N ASN A 70 9.18 -6.28 8.10
CA ASN A 70 8.62 -6.66 9.38
C ASN A 70 7.11 -6.66 9.29
N LYS A 71 6.54 -7.86 9.12
CA LYS A 71 5.10 -8.06 8.97
C LYS A 71 4.32 -7.56 10.19
N ARG A 72 4.82 -7.82 11.41
CA ARG A 72 4.17 -7.39 12.66
C ARG A 72 4.08 -5.87 12.77
N TYR A 73 5.12 -5.16 12.33
CA TYR A 73 5.09 -3.70 12.29
C TYR A 73 4.03 -3.18 11.31
N LEU A 74 3.95 -3.74 10.10
CA LEU A 74 2.90 -3.38 9.14
C LEU A 74 1.49 -3.65 9.70
N GLU A 75 1.28 -4.81 10.33
CA GLU A 75 0.02 -5.15 11.00
C GLU A 75 -0.33 -4.13 12.10
N SER A 76 0.64 -3.71 12.91
CA SER A 76 0.43 -2.67 13.92
C SER A 76 0.04 -1.32 13.34
N LEU A 77 0.57 -0.94 12.17
CA LEU A 77 0.19 0.30 11.49
C LEU A 77 -1.27 0.22 11.00
N ILE A 78 -1.64 -0.90 10.39
CA ILE A 78 -2.99 -1.16 9.86
C ILE A 78 -4.02 -1.11 11.00
N LEU A 79 -3.72 -1.74 12.14
CA LEU A 79 -4.59 -1.74 13.32
C LEU A 79 -4.79 -0.33 13.88
N LYS A 80 -3.72 0.46 14.00
CA LYS A 80 -3.80 1.84 14.53
C LYS A 80 -4.67 2.76 13.66
N ASN A 81 -4.68 2.56 12.35
CA ASN A 81 -5.44 3.39 11.41
C ASN A 81 -6.90 2.96 11.25
N SER A 82 -7.26 1.76 11.71
CA SER A 82 -8.65 1.30 11.73
C SER A 82 -9.39 1.71 13.00
N ALA A 83 -8.66 2.21 13.99
CA ALA A 83 -9.16 2.63 15.30
C ALA A 83 -9.36 4.16 15.43
N ALA A 84 -9.15 4.90 14.34
CA ALA A 84 -9.34 6.34 14.22
C ALA A 84 -10.41 6.63 13.16
#